data_AF-A0A7S8EJ85-F1
#
_entry.id   AF-A0A7S8EJ85-F1
#
_cell.length_a   1.000
_cell.length_b   1.000
_cell.length_c   1.000
_cell.angle_alpha   90.00
_cell.angle_beta   90.00
_cell.angle_gamma   90.00
#
_symmetry.space_group_name_H-M   'P 1'
#
loop_
_entity.id
_entity.type
_entity.pdbx_description
1 polymer ?
#
loop_
_entity_poly.entity_id
_entity_poly.type
_entity_poly.pdbx_seq_one_letter_code
_entity_poly.pdbx_strand_id
1 'polypeptide(L)'
;MNRLNHPPLYYELAGGIALLWDNPLVVRMLNVFITGLSMLVTYRAAINVGLKTIPAGFALAVLASFPMFMLTGGAISNDPLSFLSVALFAWGVLRWHLDLSHAIHLMALGGSIAALTKATAAAQVIFLSISYLLVNWRTSYARFRTVTGWEWLVTGLALALVIAWFGYAYFWLGGFYPRSGPGPESGYANAHPDAVRWSVSEHLEKFWNSNRVTTERLYGHGKFFNDRARVQNFQALVGICAALIVASTIWPKNRKQWAFVVPQVLAFLAFLVLFFTQIREMHLVYGYPGAMQARYWFGFVPVLAVIAAMGLQRLPIALQLCALALAVVAGVQLSIAAYTVI
;
A
#
# COMPACT_ATOMS: atom_id res chain seq x y z
N MET A 1 -9.84 16.59 17.71
CA MET A 1 -9.30 15.35 18.31
C MET A 1 -9.60 14.17 17.40
N ASN A 2 -8.57 13.38 17.09
CA ASN A 2 -8.69 12.14 16.34
C ASN A 2 -9.63 11.16 17.06
N ARG A 3 -10.83 10.94 16.51
CA ARG A 3 -11.84 10.00 17.04
C ARG A 3 -11.72 8.60 16.44
N LEU A 4 -10.76 8.41 15.53
CA LEU A 4 -10.56 7.18 14.77
C LEU A 4 -9.29 6.50 15.28
N ASN A 5 -9.28 5.18 15.36
CA ASN A 5 -8.20 4.33 15.89
C ASN A 5 -6.94 4.36 15.00
N HIS A 6 -6.42 5.55 14.72
CA HIS A 6 -5.38 5.80 13.75
C HIS A 6 -4.28 6.64 14.38
N PRO A 7 -3.02 6.34 14.05
CA PRO A 7 -1.92 7.24 14.33
C PRO A 7 -2.15 8.64 13.73
N PRO A 8 -1.49 9.68 14.28
CA PRO A 8 -1.96 11.05 14.21
C PRO A 8 -1.66 11.73 12.88
N LEU A 9 -0.63 11.30 12.16
CA LEU A 9 0.04 12.13 11.17
C LEU A 9 -0.91 12.69 10.12
N TYR A 10 -1.75 11.82 9.54
CA TYR A 10 -2.71 12.27 8.54
C TYR A 10 -3.73 13.26 9.10
N TYR A 11 -4.28 12.98 10.28
CA TYR A 11 -5.36 13.78 10.87
C TYR A 11 -4.87 15.10 11.43
N GLU A 12 -3.63 15.16 11.93
CA GLU A 12 -3.00 16.42 12.33
C GLU A 12 -2.66 17.28 11.11
N LEU A 13 -2.15 16.70 10.03
CA LEU A 13 -1.91 17.42 8.78
C LEU A 13 -3.20 17.93 8.16
N ALA A 14 -4.20 17.06 7.98
CA ALA A 14 -5.50 17.41 7.42
C ALA A 14 -6.27 18.39 8.32
N GLY A 15 -6.22 18.19 9.64
CA GLY A 15 -6.85 19.06 10.63
C GLY A 15 -6.20 20.45 10.65
N GLY A 16 -4.87 20.53 10.61
CA GLY A 16 -4.15 21.80 10.53
C GLY A 16 -4.50 22.58 9.26
N ILE A 17 -4.59 21.91 8.11
CA ILE A 17 -5.05 22.54 6.86
C ILE A 17 -6.50 23.00 6.96
N ALA A 18 -7.39 22.18 7.53
CA ALA A 18 -8.80 22.53 7.68
C ALA A 18 -9.01 23.73 8.62
N LEU A 19 -8.15 23.92 9.62
CA LEU A 19 -8.17 25.09 10.50
C LEU A 19 -7.79 26.38 9.76
N LEU A 20 -6.90 26.29 8.77
CA LEU A 20 -6.47 27.44 7.97
C LEU A 20 -7.42 27.72 6.79
N TRP A 21 -8.00 26.66 6.22
CA TRP A 21 -8.94 26.72 5.11
C TRP A 21 -10.12 25.79 5.42
N ASP A 22 -11.26 26.36 5.82
CA ASP A 22 -12.51 25.63 6.07
C ASP A 22 -13.17 25.20 4.74
N ASN A 23 -12.44 24.41 3.96
CA ASN A 23 -12.87 23.91 2.67
C ASN A 23 -12.37 22.47 2.47
N PRO A 24 -13.27 21.47 2.42
CA PRO A 24 -12.89 20.07 2.25
C PRO A 24 -12.19 19.79 0.92
N LEU A 25 -12.34 20.66 -0.09
CA LEU A 25 -11.60 20.55 -1.36
C LEU A 25 -10.09 20.67 -1.13
N VAL A 26 -9.64 21.56 -0.25
CA VAL A 26 -8.20 21.78 0.02
C VAL A 26 -7.57 20.53 0.64
N VAL A 27 -8.29 19.89 1.58
CA VAL A 27 -7.86 18.61 2.17
C VAL A 27 -7.85 17.48 1.14
N ARG A 28 -8.78 17.46 0.18
CA ARG A 28 -8.75 16.51 -0.94
C ARG A 28 -7.57 16.77 -1.88
N MET A 29 -7.21 18.03 -2.13
CA MET A 29 -6.04 18.39 -2.94
C MET A 29 -4.73 17.92 -2.29
N LEU A 30 -4.63 17.93 -0.95
CA LEU A 30 -3.51 17.30 -0.24
C LEU A 30 -3.41 15.80 -0.60
N ASN A 31 -4.53 15.08 -0.59
CA ASN A 31 -4.53 13.65 -0.94
C ASN A 31 -4.15 13.40 -2.39
N VAL A 32 -4.64 14.22 -3.32
CA VAL A 32 -4.24 14.15 -4.74
C VAL A 32 -2.73 14.37 -4.88
N PHE A 33 -2.19 15.35 -4.16
CA PHE A 33 -0.75 15.62 -4.14
C PHE A 33 0.06 14.44 -3.59
N ILE A 34 -0.35 13.85 -2.45
CA ILE A 34 0.31 12.68 -1.84
C ILE A 34 0.26 11.46 -2.78
N THR A 35 -0.88 11.23 -3.45
CA THR A 35 -1.01 10.17 -4.45
C THR A 35 -0.09 10.41 -5.64
N GLY A 36 -0.01 11.64 -6.14
CA GLY A 36 0.94 12.04 -7.19
C GLY A 36 2.40 11.81 -6.78
N LEU A 37 2.76 12.14 -5.54
CA LEU A 37 4.09 11.82 -4.99
C LEU A 37 4.35 10.31 -4.94
N SER A 38 3.35 9.51 -4.58
CA SER A 38 3.47 8.04 -4.56
C SER A 38 3.77 7.49 -5.96
N MET A 39 3.08 8.01 -6.99
CA MET A 39 3.34 7.67 -8.38
C MET A 39 4.74 8.12 -8.82
N LEU A 40 5.17 9.33 -8.45
CA LEU A 40 6.50 9.85 -8.77
C LEU A 40 7.60 8.98 -8.14
N VAL A 41 7.46 8.61 -6.86
CA VAL A 41 8.38 7.70 -6.17
C VAL A 41 8.44 6.35 -6.87
N THR A 42 7.29 5.81 -7.28
CA THR A 42 7.21 4.54 -8.01
C THR A 42 7.94 4.62 -9.35
N TYR A 43 7.74 5.71 -10.10
CA TYR A 43 8.44 5.95 -11.36
C TYR A 43 9.95 6.06 -11.17
N ARG A 44 10.40 6.82 -10.15
CA ARG A 44 11.82 6.95 -9.83
C ARG A 44 12.42 5.61 -9.43
N ALA A 45 11.69 4.78 -8.67
CA ALA A 45 12.11 3.43 -8.35
C ALA A 45 12.24 2.57 -9.62
N ALA A 46 11.26 2.61 -10.52
CA ALA A 46 11.30 1.93 -11.82
C ALA A 46 12.53 2.31 -12.67
N ILE A 47 12.83 3.60 -12.77
CA ILE A 47 14.02 4.06 -13.52
C ILE A 47 15.31 3.60 -12.82
N ASN A 48 15.38 3.66 -11.48
CA ASN A 48 16.57 3.22 -10.73
C ASN A 48 16.85 1.71 -10.84
N VAL A 49 15.84 0.86 -11.03
CA VAL A 49 16.09 -0.56 -11.34
C VAL A 49 16.51 -0.81 -12.79
N GLY A 50 16.64 0.24 -13.60
CA GLY A 50 17.03 0.18 -15.00
C GLY A 50 15.88 -0.19 -15.94
N LEU A 51 14.63 0.18 -15.60
CA LEU A 51 13.53 0.06 -16.54
C LEU A 51 13.62 1.11 -17.64
N LYS A 52 13.34 0.68 -18.87
CA LYS A 52 13.10 1.55 -20.02
C LYS A 52 11.78 2.31 -19.83
N THR A 53 11.61 3.37 -20.61
CA THR A 53 10.46 4.29 -20.53
C THR A 53 9.10 3.58 -20.62
N ILE A 54 8.94 2.62 -21.52
CA ILE A 54 7.65 1.91 -21.71
C ILE A 54 7.29 1.05 -20.48
N PRO A 55 8.15 0.12 -20.01
CA PRO A 55 7.88 -0.59 -18.76
C PRO A 55 7.69 0.32 -17.54
N ALA A 56 8.48 1.40 -17.42
CA ALA A 56 8.30 2.36 -16.34
C ALA A 56 6.95 3.09 -16.42
N GLY A 57 6.51 3.45 -17.64
CA GLY A 57 5.18 4.00 -17.90
C GLY A 57 4.06 2.99 -17.60
N PHE A 58 4.28 1.71 -17.90
CA PHE A 58 3.35 0.64 -17.54
C PHE A 58 3.15 0.55 -16.02
N ALA A 59 4.21 0.63 -15.22
CA ALA A 59 4.07 0.63 -13.75
C ALA A 59 3.18 1.78 -13.24
N LEU A 60 3.30 2.98 -13.83
CA LEU A 60 2.43 4.11 -13.50
C LEU A 60 1.00 3.92 -13.98
N ALA A 61 0.83 3.42 -15.21
CA ALA A 61 -0.49 3.14 -15.77
C ALA A 61 -1.24 2.13 -14.92
N VAL A 62 -0.56 1.07 -14.45
CA VAL A 62 -1.13 0.08 -13.51
C VAL A 62 -1.64 0.78 -12.25
N LEU A 63 -0.85 1.64 -11.60
CA LEU A 63 -1.31 2.37 -10.42
C LEU A 63 -2.57 3.20 -10.68
N ALA A 64 -2.59 3.92 -11.80
CA ALA A 64 -3.74 4.71 -12.21
C ALA A 64 -4.97 3.84 -12.57
N SER A 65 -4.79 2.57 -12.90
CA SER A 65 -5.89 1.64 -13.17
C SER A 65 -6.55 1.09 -11.91
N PHE A 66 -5.90 1.13 -10.73
CA PHE A 66 -6.47 0.57 -9.49
C PHE A 66 -7.59 1.48 -8.94
N PRO A 67 -8.86 1.04 -8.93
CA PRO A 67 -10.01 1.87 -8.56
C PRO A 67 -9.87 2.54 -7.19
N MET A 68 -9.54 1.75 -6.17
CA MET A 68 -9.43 2.24 -4.81
C MET A 68 -8.16 3.08 -4.57
N PHE A 69 -7.11 2.91 -5.38
CA PHE A 69 -5.92 3.76 -5.31
C PHE A 69 -6.27 5.20 -5.72
N MET A 70 -6.99 5.34 -6.85
CA MET A 70 -7.44 6.65 -7.33
C MET A 70 -8.55 7.25 -6.46
N LEU A 71 -9.55 6.44 -6.06
CA LEU A 71 -10.66 6.93 -5.23
C LEU A 71 -10.18 7.47 -3.88
N THR A 72 -9.28 6.75 -3.21
CA THR A 72 -8.72 7.21 -1.92
C THR A 72 -7.77 8.39 -2.09
N GLY A 73 -7.13 8.53 -3.25
CA GLY A 73 -6.37 9.72 -3.62
C GLY A 73 -7.21 10.98 -3.78
N GLY A 74 -8.49 10.86 -4.14
CA GLY A 74 -9.43 12.00 -4.21
C GLY A 74 -10.29 12.20 -2.96
N ALA A 75 -10.33 11.23 -2.05
CA ALA A 75 -11.13 11.28 -0.82
C ALA A 75 -10.29 11.75 0.37
N ILE A 76 -10.92 12.28 1.42
CA ILE A 76 -10.25 12.57 2.70
C ILE A 76 -10.03 11.24 3.44
N SER A 77 -8.83 10.68 3.32
CA SER A 77 -8.43 9.38 3.87
C SER A 77 -6.93 9.35 4.18
N ASN A 78 -6.52 8.55 5.17
CA ASN A 78 -5.10 8.29 5.46
C ASN A 78 -4.47 7.23 4.52
N ASP A 79 -5.25 6.67 3.60
CA ASP A 79 -4.80 5.65 2.64
C ASP A 79 -3.69 6.16 1.69
N PRO A 80 -3.77 7.35 1.06
CA PRO A 80 -2.69 7.86 0.21
C PRO A 80 -1.35 7.98 0.92
N LEU A 81 -1.36 8.46 2.17
CA LEU A 81 -0.16 8.60 2.98
C LEU A 81 0.42 7.23 3.36
N SER A 82 -0.47 6.24 3.58
CA SER A 82 -0.07 4.84 3.74
C SER A 82 0.62 4.32 2.48
N PHE A 83 0.09 4.58 1.28
CA PHE A 83 0.70 4.12 0.02
C PHE A 83 2.06 4.78 -0.22
N LEU A 84 2.16 6.09 0.00
CA LEU A 84 3.41 6.84 -0.10
C LEU A 84 4.47 6.25 0.83
N SER A 85 4.10 5.97 2.07
CA SER A 85 5.02 5.48 3.09
C SER A 85 5.66 4.14 2.72
N VAL A 86 4.86 3.19 2.21
CA VAL A 86 5.33 1.87 1.78
C VAL A 86 6.15 1.98 0.49
N ALA A 87 5.75 2.86 -0.45
CA ALA A 87 6.52 3.12 -1.67
C ALA A 87 7.90 3.73 -1.36
N LEU A 88 7.96 4.72 -0.47
CA LEU A 88 9.22 5.33 0.00
C LEU A 88 10.12 4.30 0.67
N PHE A 89 9.54 3.49 1.57
CA PHE A 89 10.30 2.46 2.28
C PHE A 89 10.87 1.43 1.31
N ALA A 90 10.04 0.89 0.43
CA ALA A 90 10.47 -0.09 -0.57
C ALA A 90 11.49 0.48 -1.55
N TRP A 91 11.38 1.76 -1.92
CA TRP A 91 12.42 2.45 -2.69
C TRP A 91 13.71 2.60 -1.90
N GLY A 92 13.64 2.93 -0.61
CA GLY A 92 14.80 2.93 0.29
C GLY A 92 15.48 1.56 0.36
N VAL A 93 14.71 0.47 0.45
CA VAL A 93 15.21 -0.92 0.39
C VAL A 93 15.84 -1.23 -0.97
N LEU A 94 15.25 -0.75 -2.06
CA LEU A 94 15.83 -0.91 -3.39
C LEU A 94 17.19 -0.21 -3.49
N ARG A 95 17.28 1.04 -3.01
CA ARG A 95 18.53 1.80 -2.95
C ARG A 95 19.53 1.05 -2.06
N TRP A 96 19.12 0.64 -0.86
CA TRP A 96 19.93 -0.22 0.01
C TRP A 96 20.47 -1.46 -0.69
N HIS A 97 19.76 -2.02 -1.67
CA HIS A 97 20.27 -3.12 -2.50
C HIS A 97 21.27 -2.69 -3.58
N LEU A 98 21.00 -1.58 -4.27
CA LEU A 98 21.77 -1.08 -5.42
C LEU A 98 22.92 -0.19 -4.97
N ASP A 99 22.63 0.92 -4.30
CA ASP A 99 23.57 1.93 -3.81
C ASP A 99 23.04 2.65 -2.55
N LEU A 100 23.92 2.95 -1.59
CA LEU A 100 23.49 3.44 -0.27
C LEU A 100 22.94 4.87 -0.27
N SER A 101 23.07 5.61 -1.38
CA SER A 101 22.73 7.03 -1.40
C SER A 101 21.23 7.23 -1.13
N HIS A 102 20.95 7.96 -0.05
CA HIS A 102 19.62 8.26 0.50
C HIS A 102 18.80 7.04 0.95
N ALA A 103 19.36 5.82 0.94
CA ALA A 103 18.62 4.60 1.27
C ALA A 103 18.04 4.65 2.69
N ILE A 104 18.87 4.99 3.68
CA ILE A 104 18.46 5.11 5.09
C ILE A 104 17.45 6.23 5.27
N HIS A 105 17.63 7.37 4.60
CA HIS A 105 16.72 8.50 4.70
C HIS A 105 15.33 8.14 4.19
N LEU A 106 15.25 7.43 3.05
CA LEU A 106 13.99 6.94 2.48
C LEU A 106 13.33 5.88 3.38
N MET A 107 14.11 4.93 3.92
CA MET A 107 13.60 3.92 4.84
C MET A 107 13.11 4.53 6.16
N ALA A 108 13.87 5.47 6.74
CA ALA A 108 13.50 6.16 7.98
C ALA A 108 12.24 7.02 7.79
N LEU A 109 12.18 7.79 6.70
CA LEU A 109 11.02 8.61 6.35
C LEU A 109 9.79 7.75 6.07
N GLY A 110 9.91 6.76 5.19
CA GLY A 110 8.82 5.84 4.85
C GLY A 110 8.32 5.06 6.06
N GLY A 111 9.22 4.54 6.90
CA GLY A 111 8.88 3.83 8.13
C GLY A 111 8.18 4.70 9.16
N SER A 112 8.65 5.94 9.36
CA SER A 112 8.03 6.90 10.29
C SER A 112 6.63 7.30 9.83
N ILE A 113 6.47 7.63 8.54
CA ILE A 113 5.16 7.95 7.97
C ILE A 113 4.23 6.74 8.12
N ALA A 114 4.69 5.52 7.83
CA ALA A 114 3.86 4.32 7.93
C ALA A 114 3.37 4.09 9.37
N ALA A 115 4.29 4.14 10.34
CA ALA A 115 4.00 3.98 11.77
C ALA A 115 3.05 5.06 12.29
N LEU A 116 3.24 6.32 11.88
CA LEU A 116 2.45 7.46 12.33
C LEU A 116 1.19 7.71 11.49
N THR A 117 0.89 6.87 10.49
CA THR A 117 -0.32 6.99 9.65
C THR A 117 -1.32 5.86 9.88
N LYS A 118 -0.87 4.60 9.84
CA LYS A 118 -1.79 3.45 9.82
C LYS A 118 -1.09 2.15 10.23
N ALA A 119 -1.71 1.40 11.15
CA ALA A 119 -1.19 0.11 11.62
C ALA A 119 -0.90 -0.87 10.48
N THR A 120 -1.77 -0.93 9.46
CA THR A 120 -1.56 -1.81 8.30
C THR A 120 -0.34 -1.40 7.48
N ALA A 121 -0.07 -0.09 7.32
CA ALA A 121 1.12 0.38 6.62
C ALA A 121 2.40 0.04 7.42
N ALA A 122 2.37 0.24 8.74
CA ALA A 122 3.46 -0.14 9.62
C ALA A 122 3.79 -1.65 9.53
N ALA A 123 2.75 -2.50 9.55
CA ALA A 123 2.91 -3.93 9.36
C ALA A 123 3.52 -4.29 8.00
N GLN A 124 3.11 -3.64 6.91
CA GLN A 124 3.72 -3.84 5.59
C GLN A 124 5.22 -3.52 5.60
N VAL A 125 5.62 -2.39 6.20
CA VAL A 125 7.04 -2.02 6.36
C VAL A 125 7.82 -3.05 7.19
N ILE A 126 7.23 -3.59 8.25
CA ILE A 126 7.84 -4.65 9.06
C ILE A 126 8.07 -5.91 8.22
N PHE A 127 7.05 -6.38 7.49
CA PHE A 127 7.21 -7.56 6.63
C PHE A 127 8.23 -7.35 5.52
N LEU A 128 8.27 -6.16 4.92
CA LEU A 128 9.29 -5.77 3.95
C LEU A 128 10.70 -5.83 4.54
N SER A 129 10.87 -5.34 5.76
CA SER A 129 12.14 -5.35 6.47
C SER A 129 12.60 -6.78 6.77
N ILE A 130 11.71 -7.58 7.38
CA ILE A 130 12.00 -8.96 7.77
C ILE A 130 12.32 -9.82 6.54
N SER A 131 11.46 -9.81 5.52
CA SER A 131 11.67 -10.63 4.33
C SER A 131 12.97 -10.24 3.60
N TYR A 132 13.27 -8.94 3.52
CA TYR A 132 14.49 -8.46 2.89
C TYR A 132 15.73 -8.88 3.65
N LEU A 133 15.73 -8.73 4.98
CA LEU A 133 16.83 -9.16 5.83
C LEU A 133 17.02 -10.67 5.77
N LEU A 134 15.96 -11.48 5.78
CA LEU A 134 16.06 -12.94 5.69
C LEU A 134 16.75 -13.40 4.39
N VAL A 135 16.38 -12.80 3.26
CA VAL A 135 16.97 -13.16 1.95
C VAL A 135 18.36 -12.57 1.75
N ASN A 136 18.62 -11.37 2.28
CA ASN A 136 19.84 -10.60 2.01
C ASN A 136 20.75 -10.39 3.22
N TRP A 137 20.65 -11.22 4.26
CA TRP A 137 21.27 -10.95 5.57
C TRP A 137 22.78 -10.65 5.49
N ARG A 138 23.54 -11.41 4.68
CA ARG A 138 24.99 -11.20 4.53
C ARG A 138 25.32 -9.86 3.91
N THR A 139 24.62 -9.51 2.83
CA THR A 139 24.80 -8.25 2.11
C THR A 139 24.39 -7.07 2.99
N SER A 140 23.27 -7.20 3.71
CA SER A 140 22.79 -6.18 4.63
C SER A 140 23.76 -6.00 5.80
N TYR A 141 24.28 -7.08 6.39
CA TYR A 141 25.27 -7.01 7.46
C TYR A 141 26.54 -6.27 7.03
N ALA A 142 27.06 -6.57 5.84
CA ALA A 142 28.22 -5.84 5.30
C ALA A 142 27.92 -4.34 5.11
N ARG A 143 26.74 -4.00 4.59
CA ARG A 143 26.30 -2.60 4.39
C ARG A 143 26.04 -1.85 5.69
N PHE A 144 25.56 -2.51 6.75
CA PHE A 144 25.37 -1.88 8.06
C PHE A 144 26.68 -1.32 8.64
N ARG A 145 27.81 -1.96 8.32
CA ARG A 145 29.14 -1.50 8.76
C ARG A 145 29.64 -0.27 8.01
N THR A 146 29.02 0.08 6.88
CA THR A 146 29.37 1.26 6.09
C THR A 146 28.43 2.44 6.33
N VAL A 147 27.45 2.27 7.23
CA VAL A 147 26.50 3.33 7.60
C VAL A 147 27.22 4.39 8.42
N THR A 148 27.03 5.65 8.03
CA THR A 148 27.66 6.79 8.67
C THR A 148 26.99 7.15 10.00
N GLY A 149 27.70 7.84 10.89
CA GLY A 149 27.13 8.35 12.14
C GLY A 149 25.92 9.26 11.93
N TRP A 150 25.91 10.04 10.84
CA TRP A 150 24.76 10.87 10.46
C TRP A 150 23.53 10.04 10.12
N GLU A 151 23.68 8.95 9.36
CA GLU A 151 22.57 8.06 9.02
C GLU A 151 22.02 7.32 10.25
N TRP A 152 22.88 6.96 11.19
CA TRP A 152 22.45 6.46 12.51
C TRP A 152 21.66 7.50 13.29
N LEU A 153 22.10 8.77 13.29
CA LEU A 153 21.37 9.86 13.91
C LEU A 153 19.98 10.05 13.29
N VAL A 154 19.88 10.07 11.96
CA VAL A 154 18.59 10.16 11.24
C VAL A 154 17.66 9.01 11.62
N THR A 155 18.18 7.79 11.65
CA THR A 155 17.42 6.60 12.07
C THR A 155 16.97 6.71 13.54
N GLY A 156 17.86 7.16 14.42
CA GLY A 156 17.59 7.35 15.84
C GLY A 156 16.51 8.40 16.08
N LEU A 157 16.55 9.55 15.39
CA LEU A 157 15.54 10.60 15.48
C LEU A 157 14.18 10.13 14.96
N ALA A 158 14.15 9.42 13.83
CA ALA A 158 12.94 8.80 13.30
C ALA A 158 12.29 7.83 14.30
N LEU A 159 13.10 6.95 14.90
CA LEU A 159 12.64 6.01 15.91
C LEU A 159 12.16 6.72 17.18
N ALA A 160 12.91 7.72 17.66
CA ALA A 160 12.55 8.50 18.84
C ALA A 160 11.21 9.21 18.66
N LEU A 161 10.93 9.76 17.47
CA LEU A 161 9.65 10.39 17.16
C LEU A 161 8.48 9.38 17.26
N VAL A 162 8.64 8.19 16.67
CA VAL A 162 7.62 7.14 16.72
C VAL A 162 7.40 6.67 18.15
N ILE A 163 8.48 6.41 18.91
CA ILE A 163 8.41 6.00 20.31
C ILE A 163 7.77 7.08 21.17
N ALA A 164 8.15 8.35 20.99
CA ALA A 164 7.60 9.46 21.77
C ALA A 164 6.08 9.56 21.56
N TRP A 165 5.60 9.45 20.32
CA TRP A 165 4.18 9.46 20.05
C TRP A 165 3.44 8.27 20.68
N PHE A 166 3.90 7.04 20.45
CA PHE A 166 3.22 5.85 20.97
C PHE A 166 3.34 5.73 22.50
N GLY A 167 4.43 6.24 23.09
CA GLY A 167 4.58 6.40 24.53
C GLY A 167 3.58 7.40 25.08
N TYR A 168 3.46 8.58 24.45
CA TYR A 168 2.43 9.56 24.82
C TYR A 168 1.02 8.94 24.72
N ALA A 169 0.68 8.31 23.60
CA ALA A 169 -0.61 7.68 23.41
C ALA A 169 -0.91 6.60 24.46
N TYR A 170 0.07 5.75 24.79
CA TYR A 170 -0.12 4.71 25.80
C TYR A 170 -0.33 5.29 27.20
N PHE A 171 0.56 6.17 27.65
CA PHE A 171 0.54 6.69 29.02
C PHE A 171 -0.55 7.74 29.26
N TRP A 172 -0.89 8.55 28.25
CA TRP A 172 -1.85 9.65 28.40
C TRP A 172 -3.21 9.37 27.78
N LEU A 173 -3.29 8.52 26.75
CA LEU A 173 -4.53 8.20 26.05
C LEU A 173 -4.99 6.74 26.30
N GLY A 174 -4.27 5.98 27.13
CA GLY A 174 -4.68 4.66 27.63
C GLY A 174 -4.43 3.48 26.66
N GLY A 175 -3.69 3.70 25.57
CA GLY A 175 -3.31 2.61 24.65
C GLY A 175 -2.54 3.09 23.42
N PHE A 176 -1.90 2.17 22.69
CA PHE A 176 -1.11 2.51 21.49
C PHE A 176 -1.97 3.03 20.32
N TYR A 177 -3.23 2.61 20.26
CA TYR A 177 -4.24 3.09 19.32
C TYR A 177 -5.45 3.57 20.11
N PRO A 178 -5.35 4.75 20.74
CA PRO A 178 -6.38 5.23 21.64
C PRO A 178 -7.68 5.49 20.88
N ARG A 179 -8.81 5.15 21.51
CA ARG A 179 -10.15 5.20 20.91
C ARG A 179 -11.12 5.93 21.82
N SER A 180 -11.92 6.82 21.25
CA SER A 180 -12.96 7.55 21.99
C SER A 180 -14.26 6.76 22.16
N GLY A 181 -14.34 5.51 21.67
CA GLY A 181 -15.53 4.67 21.76
C GLY A 181 -15.34 3.25 21.18
N PRO A 182 -16.38 2.40 21.23
CA PRO A 182 -16.39 1.08 20.59
C PRO A 182 -16.17 1.21 19.07
N GLY A 183 -15.36 0.32 18.49
CA GLY A 183 -15.08 0.35 17.05
C GLY A 183 -16.27 -0.13 16.22
N PRO A 184 -16.19 -0.02 14.88
CA PRO A 184 -17.26 -0.45 13.97
C PRO A 184 -17.60 -1.94 14.15
N GLU A 185 -16.63 -2.78 14.51
CA GLU A 185 -16.83 -4.18 14.85
C GLU A 185 -17.70 -4.38 16.09
N SER A 186 -17.49 -3.56 17.12
CA SER A 186 -18.25 -3.60 18.36
C SER A 186 -19.68 -3.09 18.14
N GLY A 187 -19.84 -2.00 17.38
CA GLY A 187 -21.17 -1.50 16.98
C GLY A 187 -21.94 -2.51 16.13
N TYR A 188 -21.25 -3.20 15.22
CA TYR A 188 -21.85 -4.27 14.42
C TYR A 188 -22.32 -5.44 15.28
N ALA A 189 -21.49 -5.90 16.23
CA ALA A 189 -21.85 -6.98 17.15
C ALA A 189 -23.09 -6.64 17.99
N ASN A 190 -23.21 -5.40 18.45
CA ASN A 190 -24.39 -4.95 19.19
C ASN A 190 -25.65 -4.90 18.32
N ALA A 191 -25.51 -4.49 17.04
CA ALA A 191 -26.64 -4.44 16.11
C ALA A 191 -27.04 -5.82 15.56
N HIS A 192 -26.11 -6.78 15.58
CA HIS A 192 -26.28 -8.14 15.03
C HIS A 192 -25.71 -9.18 15.99
N PRO A 193 -26.32 -9.38 17.18
CA PRO A 193 -25.81 -10.31 18.17
C PRO A 193 -25.70 -11.75 17.63
N ASP A 194 -26.63 -12.13 16.76
CA ASP A 194 -26.72 -13.47 16.15
C ASP A 194 -25.94 -13.61 14.83
N ALA A 195 -25.01 -12.70 14.54
CA ALA A 195 -24.23 -12.76 13.30
C ALA A 195 -23.48 -14.11 13.18
N VAL A 196 -23.58 -14.74 12.01
CA VAL A 196 -22.99 -16.07 11.79
C VAL A 196 -21.47 -16.05 11.93
N ARG A 197 -20.93 -16.96 12.73
CA ARG A 197 -19.48 -17.20 12.83
C ARG A 197 -19.09 -18.23 11.77
N TRP A 198 -18.32 -17.77 10.79
CA TRP A 198 -17.94 -18.59 9.64
C TRP A 198 -16.85 -19.59 10.01
N SER A 199 -16.97 -20.79 9.46
CA SER A 199 -15.87 -21.76 9.41
C SER A 199 -14.68 -21.19 8.63
N VAL A 200 -13.52 -21.86 8.70
CA VAL A 200 -12.31 -21.39 8.01
C VAL A 200 -12.53 -21.31 6.49
N SER A 201 -13.17 -22.32 5.90
CA SER A 201 -13.44 -22.37 4.46
C SER A 201 -14.39 -21.26 4.00
N GLU A 202 -15.51 -21.07 4.72
CA GLU A 202 -16.46 -19.99 4.44
C GLU A 202 -15.80 -18.62 4.60
N HIS A 203 -15.02 -18.42 5.66
CA HIS A 203 -14.31 -17.17 5.87
C HIS A 203 -13.28 -16.90 4.76
N LEU A 204 -12.57 -17.93 4.28
CA LEU A 204 -11.66 -17.82 3.15
C LEU A 204 -12.38 -17.42 1.86
N GLU A 205 -13.51 -18.04 1.57
CA GLU A 205 -14.33 -17.71 0.39
C GLU A 205 -14.81 -16.25 0.45
N LYS A 206 -15.36 -15.82 1.60
CA LYS A 206 -15.83 -14.44 1.79
C LYS A 206 -14.67 -13.44 1.74
N PHE A 207 -13.55 -13.76 2.38
CA PHE A 207 -12.35 -12.93 2.35
C PHE A 207 -11.83 -12.74 0.92
N TRP A 208 -11.71 -13.82 0.15
CA TRP A 208 -11.27 -13.76 -1.25
C TRP A 208 -12.24 -12.96 -2.11
N ASN A 209 -13.54 -13.27 -2.04
CA ASN A 209 -14.56 -12.60 -2.83
C ASN A 209 -14.65 -11.11 -2.51
N SER A 210 -14.59 -10.74 -1.23
CA SER A 210 -14.62 -9.33 -0.81
C SER A 210 -13.37 -8.58 -1.27
N ASN A 211 -12.17 -9.16 -1.10
CA ASN A 211 -10.94 -8.55 -1.60
C ASN A 211 -10.96 -8.41 -3.12
N ARG A 212 -11.43 -9.42 -3.87
CA ARG A 212 -11.60 -9.34 -5.33
C ARG A 212 -12.52 -8.17 -5.71
N VAL A 213 -13.73 -8.14 -5.16
CA VAL A 213 -14.74 -7.11 -5.45
C VAL A 213 -14.22 -5.71 -5.12
N THR A 214 -13.59 -5.55 -3.95
CA THR A 214 -13.04 -4.26 -3.48
C THR A 214 -11.76 -3.85 -4.20
N THR A 215 -11.14 -4.75 -4.96
CA THR A 215 -10.03 -4.41 -5.90
C THR A 215 -10.59 -3.97 -7.25
N GLU A 216 -11.59 -4.68 -7.78
CA GLU A 216 -12.09 -4.48 -9.14
C GLU A 216 -13.08 -3.31 -9.27
N ARG A 217 -13.79 -2.97 -8.20
CA ARG A 217 -14.89 -2.02 -8.23
C ARG A 217 -14.58 -0.77 -7.43
N LEU A 218 -15.10 0.35 -7.93
CA LEU A 218 -15.30 1.51 -7.09
C LEU A 218 -16.41 1.15 -6.08
N TYR A 219 -16.10 1.25 -4.79
CA TYR A 219 -17.07 1.03 -3.72
C TYR A 219 -16.87 2.06 -2.61
N GLY A 220 -17.95 2.44 -1.96
CA GLY A 220 -18.01 3.51 -0.97
C GLY A 220 -19.44 3.99 -0.82
N HIS A 221 -19.66 5.12 -0.16
CA HIS A 221 -21.00 5.67 0.08
C HIS A 221 -21.68 6.26 -1.18
N GLY A 222 -20.99 6.29 -2.34
CA GLY A 222 -21.53 6.77 -3.62
C GLY A 222 -21.96 5.65 -4.57
N LYS A 223 -22.90 5.96 -5.48
CA LYS A 223 -23.27 5.07 -6.59
C LYS A 223 -22.24 5.20 -7.70
N PHE A 224 -21.37 4.21 -7.87
CA PHE A 224 -20.39 4.21 -8.95
C PHE A 224 -20.87 3.36 -10.13
N PHE A 225 -20.69 3.87 -11.36
CA PHE A 225 -20.98 3.11 -12.56
C PHE A 225 -19.87 2.08 -12.81
N ASN A 226 -20.12 0.83 -12.43
CA ASN A 226 -19.18 -0.26 -12.67
C ASN A 226 -19.54 -0.97 -13.99
N ASP A 227 -19.10 -0.39 -15.12
CA ASP A 227 -19.25 -1.01 -16.44
C ASP A 227 -18.60 -2.40 -16.51
N ARG A 228 -19.25 -3.34 -17.22
CA ARG A 228 -18.77 -4.71 -17.40
C ARG A 228 -17.46 -4.74 -18.18
N ALA A 229 -17.32 -3.94 -19.24
CA ALA A 229 -16.09 -3.92 -20.04
C ALA A 229 -14.92 -3.36 -19.23
N ARG A 230 -15.14 -2.30 -18.44
CA ARG A 230 -14.13 -1.78 -17.49
C ARG A 230 -13.63 -2.86 -16.53
N VAL A 231 -14.55 -3.59 -15.87
CA VAL A 231 -14.17 -4.64 -14.91
C VAL A 231 -13.38 -5.75 -15.61
N GLN A 232 -13.81 -6.18 -16.80
CA GLN A 232 -13.11 -7.21 -17.58
C GLN A 232 -11.70 -6.78 -17.99
N ASN A 233 -11.54 -5.54 -18.49
CA ASN A 233 -10.23 -4.99 -18.84
C ASN A 233 -9.30 -4.90 -17.64
N PHE A 234 -9.82 -4.46 -16.49
CA PHE A 234 -9.05 -4.41 -15.24
C PHE A 234 -8.67 -5.81 -14.74
N GLN A 235 -9.57 -6.80 -14.82
CA GLN A 235 -9.27 -8.20 -14.49
C GLN A 235 -8.18 -8.77 -15.40
N ALA A 236 -8.24 -8.50 -16.71
CA ALA A 236 -7.21 -8.90 -17.65
C ALA A 236 -5.86 -8.27 -17.31
N LEU A 237 -5.84 -6.97 -16.97
CA LEU A 237 -4.64 -6.26 -16.52
C LEU A 237 -4.05 -6.89 -15.24
N VAL A 238 -4.88 -7.17 -14.23
CA VAL A 238 -4.44 -7.80 -12.98
C VAL A 238 -3.88 -9.20 -13.25
N GLY A 239 -4.53 -9.99 -14.13
CA GLY A 239 -4.04 -11.30 -14.55
C GLY A 239 -2.67 -11.23 -15.23
N ILE A 240 -2.48 -10.26 -16.14
CA ILE A 240 -1.18 -10.01 -16.78
C ILE A 240 -0.13 -9.60 -15.74
N CYS A 241 -0.46 -8.69 -14.82
CA CYS A 241 0.46 -8.28 -13.75
C CYS A 241 0.87 -9.46 -12.88
N ALA A 242 -0.07 -10.31 -12.49
CA ALA A 242 0.22 -11.52 -11.71
C ALA A 242 1.17 -12.46 -12.46
N ALA A 243 0.91 -12.73 -13.74
CA ALA A 243 1.80 -13.56 -14.57
C ALA A 243 3.21 -12.96 -14.69
N LEU A 244 3.32 -11.64 -14.88
CA LEU A 244 4.61 -10.95 -14.96
C LEU A 244 5.37 -10.92 -13.63
N ILE A 245 4.66 -10.82 -12.50
CA ILE A 245 5.25 -10.92 -11.16
C ILE A 245 5.80 -12.33 -10.92
N VAL A 246 5.02 -13.36 -11.25
CA VAL A 246 5.45 -14.76 -11.16
C VAL A 246 6.68 -14.99 -12.03
N ALA A 247 6.65 -14.54 -13.30
CA ALA A 247 7.79 -14.67 -14.21
C ALA A 247 9.04 -13.92 -13.71
N SER A 248 8.87 -12.74 -13.10
CA SER A 248 9.98 -11.97 -12.52
C SER A 248 10.59 -12.63 -11.28
N THR A 249 9.78 -13.41 -10.56
CA THR A 249 10.16 -14.12 -9.34
C THR A 249 10.87 -15.43 -9.65
N ILE A 250 10.32 -16.24 -10.55
CA ILE A 250 10.81 -17.59 -10.89
C ILE A 250 11.99 -17.53 -11.86
N TRP A 251 11.96 -16.62 -12.83
CA TRP A 251 13.01 -16.48 -13.83
C TRP A 251 13.72 -15.13 -13.72
N PRO A 252 14.42 -14.82 -12.62
CA PRO A 252 15.11 -13.54 -12.50
C PRO A 252 16.20 -13.38 -13.57
N LYS A 253 16.40 -12.16 -14.09
CA LYS A 253 17.46 -11.88 -15.09
C LYS A 253 18.84 -12.05 -14.47
N ASN A 254 18.98 -11.70 -13.20
CA ASN A 254 20.22 -11.79 -12.45
C ASN A 254 19.95 -11.88 -10.94
N ARG A 255 20.99 -12.20 -10.17
CA ARG A 255 20.92 -12.32 -8.71
C ARG A 255 20.46 -11.03 -8.02
N LYS A 256 20.83 -9.85 -8.53
CA LYS A 256 20.42 -8.56 -7.96
C LYS A 256 18.91 -8.34 -8.07
N GLN A 257 18.34 -8.61 -9.23
CA GLN A 257 16.89 -8.56 -9.45
C GLN A 257 16.18 -9.56 -8.54
N TRP A 258 16.66 -10.81 -8.46
CA TRP A 258 16.06 -11.82 -7.57
C TRP A 258 16.08 -11.38 -6.10
N ALA A 259 17.23 -10.89 -5.65
CA ALA A 259 17.47 -10.39 -4.30
C ALA A 259 16.60 -9.19 -3.93
N PHE A 260 16.10 -8.44 -4.91
CA PHE A 260 15.09 -7.40 -4.70
C PHE A 260 13.66 -7.96 -4.78
N VAL A 261 13.30 -8.69 -5.85
CA VAL A 261 11.93 -9.13 -6.14
C VAL A 261 11.39 -10.11 -5.09
N VAL A 262 12.16 -11.15 -4.75
CA VAL A 262 11.66 -12.23 -3.88
C VAL A 262 11.26 -11.73 -2.50
N PRO A 263 12.05 -10.90 -1.80
CA PRO A 263 11.63 -10.30 -0.54
C PRO A 263 10.29 -9.57 -0.59
N GLN A 264 10.03 -8.80 -1.65
CA GLN A 264 8.80 -8.01 -1.76
C GLN A 264 7.59 -8.93 -1.90
N VAL A 265 7.71 -9.99 -2.71
CA VAL A 265 6.65 -11.00 -2.88
C VAL A 265 6.43 -11.78 -1.59
N LEU A 266 7.50 -12.20 -0.90
CA LEU A 266 7.40 -12.88 0.39
C LEU A 266 6.75 -11.98 1.46
N ALA A 267 7.10 -10.70 1.50
CA ALA A 267 6.47 -9.74 2.41
C ALA A 267 4.98 -9.59 2.13
N PHE A 268 4.58 -9.49 0.86
CA PHE A 268 3.18 -9.39 0.48
C PHE A 268 2.40 -10.65 0.89
N LEU A 269 2.93 -11.84 0.62
CA LEU A 269 2.29 -13.10 1.00
C LEU A 269 2.18 -13.25 2.53
N ALA A 270 3.26 -12.95 3.27
CA ALA A 270 3.24 -12.99 4.72
C ALA A 270 2.25 -11.98 5.32
N PHE A 271 2.18 -10.77 4.76
CA PHE A 271 1.18 -9.77 5.13
C PHE A 271 -0.25 -10.26 4.86
N LEU A 272 -0.51 -10.89 3.72
CA LEU A 272 -1.85 -11.44 3.42
C LEU A 272 -2.27 -12.52 4.42
N VAL A 273 -1.33 -13.37 4.87
CA VAL A 273 -1.60 -14.36 5.92
C VAL A 273 -1.93 -13.69 7.26
N LEU A 274 -1.15 -12.68 7.67
CA LEU A 274 -1.46 -11.91 8.88
C LEU A 274 -2.82 -11.20 8.75
N PHE A 275 -3.08 -10.58 7.61
CA PHE A 275 -4.32 -9.87 7.35
C PHE A 275 -5.52 -10.83 7.42
N PHE A 276 -5.45 -11.99 6.76
CA PHE A 276 -6.47 -13.01 6.84
C PHE A 276 -6.72 -13.47 8.28
N THR A 277 -5.67 -13.79 9.03
CA THR A 277 -5.79 -14.28 10.41
C THR A 277 -6.40 -13.25 11.35
N GLN A 278 -5.98 -11.98 11.26
CA GLN A 278 -6.51 -10.88 12.06
C GLN A 278 -7.98 -10.57 11.74
N ILE A 279 -8.37 -10.57 10.45
CA ILE A 279 -9.77 -10.39 10.07
C ILE A 279 -10.64 -11.56 10.53
N ARG A 280 -10.09 -12.78 10.49
CA ARG A 280 -10.80 -13.96 11.00
C ARG A 280 -11.02 -13.88 12.50
N GLU A 281 -10.00 -13.52 13.27
CA GLU A 281 -10.11 -13.35 14.71
C GLU A 281 -11.19 -12.32 15.07
N MET A 282 -11.15 -11.16 14.42
CA MET A 282 -12.18 -10.13 14.59
C MET A 282 -13.58 -10.62 14.19
N HIS A 283 -13.71 -11.40 13.10
CA HIS A 283 -14.99 -12.01 12.71
C HIS A 283 -15.49 -13.03 13.73
N LEU A 284 -14.62 -13.84 14.32
CA LEU A 284 -15.02 -14.80 15.34
C LEU A 284 -15.51 -14.12 16.62
N VAL A 285 -14.88 -13.02 17.01
CA VAL A 285 -15.28 -12.26 18.20
C VAL A 285 -16.56 -11.47 17.93
N TYR A 286 -16.61 -10.69 16.85
CA TYR A 286 -17.66 -9.68 16.64
C TYR A 286 -18.67 -10.01 15.53
N GLY A 287 -18.42 -11.06 14.74
CA GLY A 287 -19.22 -11.38 13.54
C GLY A 287 -19.04 -10.36 12.41
N TYR A 288 -18.06 -9.46 12.52
CA TYR A 288 -17.91 -8.28 11.67
C TYR A 288 -17.20 -8.59 10.34
N PRO A 289 -17.87 -8.45 9.18
CA PRO A 289 -17.27 -8.73 7.88
C PRO A 289 -16.61 -7.50 7.22
N GLY A 290 -16.87 -6.30 7.75
CA GLY A 290 -16.60 -5.03 7.04
C GLY A 290 -15.12 -4.72 6.80
N ALA A 291 -14.21 -5.42 7.49
CA ALA A 291 -12.77 -5.21 7.35
C ALA A 291 -12.12 -6.03 6.22
N MET A 292 -12.87 -6.85 5.48
CA MET A 292 -12.39 -7.64 4.33
C MET A 292 -12.18 -6.78 3.07
N GLN A 293 -11.30 -5.79 3.13
CA GLN A 293 -11.13 -4.81 2.04
C GLN A 293 -9.73 -4.79 1.46
N ALA A 294 -9.65 -4.72 0.13
CA ALA A 294 -8.39 -4.75 -0.59
C ALA A 294 -7.44 -3.58 -0.26
N ARG A 295 -8.00 -2.41 0.10
CA ARG A 295 -7.24 -1.20 0.43
C ARG A 295 -6.19 -1.41 1.54
N TYR A 296 -6.35 -2.42 2.39
CA TYR A 296 -5.41 -2.70 3.48
C TYR A 296 -4.06 -3.28 3.02
N TRP A 297 -3.97 -3.81 1.80
CA TRP A 297 -2.69 -4.25 1.20
C TRP A 297 -2.24 -3.39 0.02
N PHE A 298 -2.94 -2.30 -0.28
CA PHE A 298 -2.65 -1.44 -1.44
C PHE A 298 -1.30 -0.71 -1.38
N GLY A 299 -0.69 -0.60 -0.19
CA GLY A 299 0.68 -0.09 -0.06
C GLY A 299 1.72 -0.93 -0.80
N PHE A 300 1.44 -2.21 -1.08
CA PHE A 300 2.29 -3.05 -1.93
C PHE A 300 2.13 -2.81 -3.43
N VAL A 301 1.02 -2.22 -3.89
CA VAL A 301 0.73 -2.06 -5.33
C VAL A 301 1.83 -1.27 -6.05
N PRO A 302 2.37 -0.15 -5.53
CA PRO A 302 3.54 0.52 -6.09
C PRO A 302 4.72 -0.43 -6.40
N VAL A 303 5.06 -1.29 -5.44
CA VAL A 303 6.19 -2.21 -5.56
C VAL A 303 5.88 -3.33 -6.56
N LEU A 304 4.69 -3.91 -6.46
CA LEU A 304 4.25 -4.99 -7.35
C LEU A 304 4.13 -4.51 -8.80
N ALA A 305 3.74 -3.25 -9.03
CA ALA A 305 3.72 -2.64 -10.36
C ALA A 305 5.13 -2.53 -10.96
N VAL A 306 6.13 -2.13 -10.16
CA VAL A 306 7.54 -2.13 -10.60
C VAL A 306 8.01 -3.54 -10.94
N ILE A 307 7.68 -4.53 -10.09
CA ILE A 307 8.05 -5.94 -10.34
C ILE A 307 7.39 -6.47 -11.61
N ALA A 308 6.11 -6.19 -11.84
CA ALA A 308 5.42 -6.56 -13.07
C ALA A 308 6.08 -5.91 -14.29
N ALA A 309 6.46 -4.63 -14.20
CA ALA A 309 7.17 -3.93 -15.26
C ALA A 309 8.57 -4.51 -15.54
N MET A 310 9.28 -5.02 -14.53
CA MET A 310 10.53 -5.76 -14.74
C MET A 310 10.33 -7.03 -15.57
N GLY A 311 9.19 -7.71 -15.40
CA GLY A 311 8.78 -8.83 -16.25
C GLY A 311 8.47 -8.38 -17.66
N LEU A 312 7.68 -7.30 -17.78
CA LEU A 312 7.26 -6.74 -19.07
C LEU A 312 8.45 -6.34 -19.95
N GLN A 313 9.49 -5.75 -19.35
CA GLN A 313 10.70 -5.31 -20.05
C GLN A 313 11.39 -6.43 -20.86
N ARG A 314 11.13 -7.70 -20.53
CA ARG A 314 11.73 -8.85 -21.21
C ARG A 314 10.96 -9.28 -22.45
N LEU A 315 9.73 -8.81 -22.62
CA LEU A 315 8.91 -9.14 -23.76
C LEU A 315 9.29 -8.27 -24.97
N PRO A 316 8.97 -8.72 -26.20
CA PRO A 316 9.08 -7.88 -27.40
C PRO A 316 8.30 -6.57 -27.26
N ILE A 317 8.80 -5.51 -27.88
CA ILE A 317 8.26 -4.14 -27.77
C ILE A 317 6.76 -4.06 -28.07
N ALA A 318 6.26 -4.84 -29.03
CA ALA A 318 4.84 -4.89 -29.37
C ALA A 318 3.98 -5.35 -28.18
N LEU A 319 4.41 -6.39 -27.45
CA LEU A 319 3.69 -6.86 -26.25
C LEU A 319 3.78 -5.84 -25.10
N GLN A 320 4.89 -5.13 -24.98
CA GLN A 320 5.03 -4.05 -24.00
C GLN A 320 4.02 -2.92 -24.27
N LEU A 321 3.88 -2.51 -25.52
CA LEU A 321 2.92 -1.49 -25.95
C LEU A 321 1.48 -1.95 -25.76
N CYS A 322 1.14 -3.21 -26.10
CA CYS A 322 -0.20 -3.75 -25.87
C CYS A 322 -0.56 -3.78 -24.38
N ALA A 323 0.34 -4.21 -23.50
CA ALA A 323 0.11 -4.21 -22.06
C ALA A 323 -0.06 -2.80 -21.50
N LEU A 324 0.76 -1.84 -21.98
CA LEU A 324 0.63 -0.44 -21.61
C LEU A 324 -0.70 0.15 -22.09
N ALA A 325 -1.10 -0.11 -23.34
CA ALA A 325 -2.38 0.34 -23.88
C ALA A 325 -3.56 -0.19 -23.05
N LEU A 326 -3.54 -1.47 -22.67
CA LEU A 326 -4.56 -2.06 -21.79
C LEU A 326 -4.61 -1.35 -20.43
N ALA A 327 -3.45 -1.09 -19.81
CA ALA A 327 -3.39 -0.38 -18.54
C ALA A 327 -3.95 1.05 -18.64
N VAL A 328 -3.60 1.77 -19.72
CA VAL A 328 -4.14 3.12 -19.99
C VAL A 328 -5.65 3.07 -20.20
N VAL A 329 -6.16 2.14 -21.02
CA VAL A 329 -7.60 1.97 -21.24
C VAL A 329 -8.33 1.68 -19.93
N ALA A 330 -7.81 0.78 -19.10
CA ALA A 330 -8.40 0.46 -17.80
C ALA A 330 -8.45 1.69 -16.86
N GLY A 331 -7.39 2.52 -16.85
CA GLY A 331 -7.34 3.77 -16.08
C GLY A 331 -8.24 4.89 -16.61
N VAL A 332 -8.34 5.04 -17.93
CA VAL A 332 -9.25 6.04 -18.55
C VAL A 332 -10.71 5.66 -18.30
N GLN A 333 -11.08 4.39 -18.47
CA GLN A 333 -12.43 3.90 -18.18
C GLN A 333 -12.80 4.10 -16.70
N LEU A 334 -11.83 3.97 -15.79
CA LEU A 334 -12.03 4.29 -14.37
C LEU A 334 -12.34 5.78 -14.15
N SER A 335 -11.63 6.67 -14.83
CA SER A 335 -11.84 8.11 -14.73
C SER A 335 -13.23 8.52 -15.21
N ILE A 336 -13.69 7.95 -16.33
CA ILE A 336 -15.05 8.17 -16.86
C ILE A 336 -16.12 7.66 -15.87
N ALA A 337 -15.91 6.47 -15.30
CA ALA A 337 -16.82 5.88 -14.31
C ALA A 337 -16.94 6.68 -13.00
N ALA A 338 -15.93 7.48 -12.66
CA ALA A 338 -15.94 8.35 -11.49
C ALA A 338 -16.58 9.72 -11.77
N TYR A 339 -16.48 10.24 -13.01
CA TYR A 339 -17.01 11.55 -13.40
C TYR A 339 -18.54 11.60 -13.54
N THR A 340 -19.20 10.47 -13.79
CA THR A 340 -20.67 10.40 -13.93
C THR A 340 -21.44 10.50 -12.61
N VAL A 341 -20.76 10.84 -11.52
CA VAL A 341 -21.29 10.84 -10.13
C VAL A 341 -21.06 12.19 -9.42
N ILE A 342 -20.52 13.21 -10.11
CA ILE A 342 -20.41 14.58 -9.58
C ILE A 342 -21.65 15.39 -9.95
#